data_AF-A0A890VY02-F1
#
_entry.id   AF-A0A890VY02-F1
#
_cell.length_a   1.000
_cell.length_b   1.000
_cell.length_c   1.000
_cell.angle_alpha   90.00
_cell.angle_beta   90.00
_cell.angle_gamma   90.00
#
_symmetry.space_group_name_H-M   'P 1'
#
loop_
_entity.id
_entity.type
_entity.pdbx_description
1 polymer ?
#
loop_
_entity_poly.entity_id
_entity_poly.type
_entity_poly.pdbx_seq_one_letter_code
_entity_poly.pdbx_strand_id
1 'polypeptide(L)'
;RDVHPTHYGRVCPIETPEGPNIGLINSLATYARTNQYGFLESPYRVVKGTQVTDEIVFLSAIEEADHVIAQASANMNEQGQLVDELVAVR
;
A
#
# COMPACT_ATOMS: atom_id res chain seq x y z
N ARG A 1 1.78 -13.52 13.83
CA ARG A 1 1.00 -14.69 13.35
C ARG A 1 -0.24 -14.21 12.62
N ASP A 2 -0.99 -13.29 13.20
CA ASP A 2 -2.12 -12.68 12.49
C ASP A 2 -1.67 -11.64 11.45
N VAL A 3 -2.56 -11.36 10.50
CA VAL A 3 -2.35 -10.32 9.49
C VAL A 3 -2.70 -8.96 10.10
N HIS A 4 -1.76 -8.02 10.02
CA HIS A 4 -1.96 -6.65 10.50
C HIS A 4 -2.26 -5.70 9.32
N PRO A 5 -3.10 -4.66 9.47
CA PRO A 5 -3.42 -3.73 8.38
C PRO A 5 -2.21 -3.04 7.74
N THR A 6 -1.14 -2.82 8.51
CA THR A 6 0.12 -2.23 8.02
C THR A 6 0.94 -3.17 7.13
N HIS A 7 0.60 -4.47 7.07
CA HIS A 7 1.23 -5.42 6.15
C HIS A 7 0.88 -5.12 4.68
N TYR A 8 -0.22 -4.40 4.42
CA TYR A 8 -0.65 -4.08 3.06
C TYR A 8 0.48 -3.40 2.27
N GLY A 9 0.79 -3.96 1.10
CA GLY A 9 1.88 -3.48 0.24
C GLY A 9 3.30 -3.81 0.72
N ARG A 10 3.48 -4.39 1.92
CA ARG A 10 4.78 -4.67 2.55
C ARG A 10 5.07 -6.16 2.72
N VAL A 11 4.11 -6.88 3.27
CA VAL A 11 4.20 -8.31 3.57
C VAL A 11 3.01 -9.02 2.92
N CYS A 12 3.27 -10.09 2.19
CA CYS A 12 2.21 -10.89 1.57
C CYS A 12 1.33 -11.50 2.67
N PRO A 13 0.00 -11.26 2.68
CA PRO A 13 -0.89 -11.81 3.70
C PRO A 13 -1.26 -13.28 3.42
N ILE A 14 -0.97 -13.79 2.23
CA ILE A 14 -1.36 -15.14 1.79
C ILE A 14 -0.17 -16.11 1.87
N GLU A 15 1.01 -15.67 1.46
CA GLU A 15 2.18 -16.53 1.36
C GLU A 15 2.87 -16.68 2.71
N THR A 16 2.44 -17.70 3.45
CA THR A 16 3.03 -18.18 4.70
C THR A 16 2.97 -19.71 4.71
N PRO A 17 3.95 -20.42 5.30
CA PRO A 17 3.85 -21.85 5.51
C PRO A 17 2.63 -22.21 6.36
N GLU A 18 1.97 -23.31 6.03
CA GLU A 18 0.93 -23.89 6.87
C GLU A 18 1.55 -24.63 8.08
N GLY A 19 0.74 -24.87 9.12
CA GLY A 19 1.17 -25.61 10.31
C GLY A 19 1.79 -24.72 11.41
N PRO A 20 2.79 -25.21 12.17
CA PRO A 20 3.30 -24.51 13.37
C PRO A 20 3.91 -23.13 13.10
N ASN A 21 4.37 -22.90 11.87
CA ASN A 21 5.05 -21.68 11.45
C ASN A 21 4.13 -20.66 10.77
N ILE A 22 2.82 -20.89 10.76
CA ILE A 22 1.86 -19.97 10.14
C ILE A 22 1.94 -18.56 10.73
N GLY A 23 2.17 -17.58 9.85
CA GLY A 23 2.34 -16.17 10.17
C GLY A 23 3.58 -15.85 11.01
N LEU A 24 4.55 -16.77 11.07
CA LEU A 24 5.91 -16.53 11.60
C LEU A 24 6.92 -16.33 10.47
N ILE A 25 6.71 -16.99 9.33
CA ILE A 25 7.52 -16.85 8.12
C ILE A 25 6.61 -16.27 7.05
N ASN A 26 6.99 -15.13 6.51
CA ASN A 26 6.23 -14.42 5.51
C ASN A 26 7.13 -13.99 4.34
N SER A 27 6.52 -13.80 3.18
CA SER A 27 7.17 -13.25 1.99
C SER A 27 6.93 -11.75 1.85
N LEU A 28 7.86 -11.04 1.22
CA LEU A 28 7.70 -9.62 0.88
C LEU A 28 6.62 -9.44 -0.19
N ALA A 29 5.89 -8.33 -0.13
CA ALA A 29 4.99 -7.95 -1.21
C ALA A 29 5.76 -7.49 -2.46
N THR A 30 5.13 -7.57 -3.63
CA THR A 30 5.77 -7.40 -4.96
C THR A 30 6.59 -6.12 -5.12
N TYR A 31 6.10 -5.00 -4.59
CA TYR A 31 6.75 -3.70 -4.71
C TYR A 31 7.32 -3.19 -3.38
N ALA A 32 7.34 -4.04 -2.34
CA ALA A 32 7.91 -3.67 -1.07
C ALA A 32 9.42 -3.48 -1.18
N ARG A 33 9.96 -2.49 -0.47
CA ARG A 33 11.40 -2.30 -0.32
C ARG A 33 11.75 -1.95 1.11
N THR A 34 13.00 -2.17 1.50
CA THR A 34 13.53 -1.75 2.80
C THR A 34 14.23 -0.40 2.67
N ASN A 35 14.02 0.49 3.63
CA ASN A 35 14.77 1.75 3.70
C ASN A 35 16.06 1.60 4.51
N GLN A 36 16.84 2.70 4.61
CA GLN A 36 18.13 2.71 5.31
C GLN A 36 18.05 2.36 6.80
N TYR A 37 16.88 2.47 7.40
CA TYR A 37 16.63 2.17 8.81
C TYR A 37 16.07 0.75 9.01
N GLY A 38 15.81 0.02 7.92
CA GLY A 38 15.27 -1.34 7.97
C GLY A 38 13.73 -1.41 7.98
N PHE A 39 13.02 -0.29 7.81
CA PHE A 39 11.56 -0.32 7.69
C PHE A 39 11.14 -0.68 6.26
N LEU A 40 10.03 -1.41 6.16
CA LEU A 40 9.40 -1.73 4.89
C LEU A 40 8.55 -0.56 4.39
N GLU A 41 8.73 -0.23 3.11
CA GLU A 41 8.02 0.83 2.40
C GLU A 41 7.28 0.25 1.20
N SER A 42 6.21 0.92 0.82
CA SER A 42 5.40 0.61 -0.37
C SER A 42 5.23 1.85 -1.23
N PRO A 43 5.24 1.73 -2.56
CA PRO A 43 5.06 2.86 -3.45
C PRO A 43 3.59 3.26 -3.56
N TYR A 44 3.34 4.57 -3.62
CA TYR A 44 2.04 5.19 -3.84
C TYR A 44 2.16 6.33 -4.85
N ARG A 45 1.08 6.61 -5.58
CA ARG A 45 0.99 7.78 -6.47
C ARG A 45 0.44 8.97 -5.69
N VAL A 46 1.08 10.13 -5.84
CA VAL A 46 0.60 11.36 -5.21
C VAL A 46 -0.63 11.87 -5.94
N VAL A 47 -1.66 12.24 -5.17
CA VAL A 47 -2.87 12.91 -5.68
C VAL A 47 -2.85 14.37 -5.27
N LYS A 48 -2.99 15.29 -6.24
CA LYS A 48 -3.05 16.74 -6.02
C LYS A 48 -4.44 17.25 -6.39
N GLY A 49 -5.27 17.50 -5.39
CA GLY A 49 -6.70 17.77 -5.60
C GLY A 49 -7.41 16.52 -6.11
N THR A 50 -7.92 16.54 -7.33
CA THR A 50 -8.53 15.37 -8.00
C THR A 50 -7.58 14.66 -8.97
N GLN A 51 -6.40 15.25 -9.24
CA GLN A 51 -5.46 14.74 -10.24
C GLN A 51 -4.54 13.69 -9.62
N VAL A 52 -4.58 12.47 -10.15
CA VAL A 52 -3.57 11.45 -9.87
C VAL A 52 -2.34 11.77 -10.71
N THR A 53 -1.18 11.87 -10.05
CA THR A 53 0.10 12.22 -10.71
C THR A 53 0.97 10.98 -10.92
N ASP A 54 1.98 11.09 -11.78
CA ASP A 54 2.97 10.01 -11.99
C ASP A 54 4.12 10.07 -10.97
N GLU A 55 4.03 10.97 -9.99
CA GLU A 55 4.96 11.05 -8.88
C GLU A 55 4.74 9.87 -7.94
N ILE A 56 5.77 9.01 -7.81
CA ILE A 56 5.76 7.85 -6.92
C ILE A 56 6.54 8.18 -5.66
N VAL A 57 5.87 8.08 -4.52
CA VAL A 57 6.48 8.20 -3.19
C VAL A 57 6.42 6.85 -2.49
N PHE A 58 7.47 6.53 -1.75
CA PHE A 58 7.51 5.33 -0.93
C PHE A 58 7.24 5.72 0.51
N LEU A 59 6.24 5.09 1.10
CA LEU A 59 5.80 5.39 2.47
C LEU A 59 6.03 4.18 3.37
N SER A 60 6.67 4.41 4.51
CA SER A 60 6.68 3.47 5.62
C SER A 60 5.28 3.37 6.25
N ALA A 61 5.06 2.34 7.07
CA ALA A 61 3.76 2.15 7.74
C ALA A 61 3.39 3.32 8.67
N ILE A 62 4.38 4.05 9.16
CA ILE A 62 4.20 5.20 10.05
C ILE A 62 3.74 6.41 9.22
N GLU A 63 4.42 6.69 8.10
CA GLU A 63 4.09 7.80 7.22
C GLU A 63 2.75 7.59 6.50
N GLU A 64 2.41 6.35 6.14
CA GLU A 64 1.12 6.01 5.54
C GLU A 64 -0.05 6.37 6.46
N ALA A 65 0.12 6.29 7.79
CA ALA A 65 -0.95 6.54 8.75
C ALA A 65 -1.43 8.00 8.77
N ASP A 66 -0.61 8.94 8.29
CA ASP A 66 -0.96 10.35 8.18
C ASP A 66 -1.68 10.70 6.87
N HIS A 67 -1.92 9.71 6.00
CA HIS A 67 -2.51 9.89 4.67
C HIS A 67 -3.76 9.04 4.49
N VAL A 68 -4.68 9.52 3.65
CA VAL A 68 -5.85 8.75 3.19
C VAL A 68 -5.51 8.07 1.87
N ILE A 69 -5.59 6.75 1.82
CA ILE A 69 -5.14 5.99 0.64
C ILE A 69 -6.35 5.47 -0.15
N ALA A 70 -6.50 5.99 -1.37
CA ALA A 70 -7.49 5.49 -2.32
C ALA A 70 -7.07 4.15 -2.93
N GLN A 71 -8.04 3.32 -3.31
CA GLN A 71 -7.78 2.08 -4.01
C GLN A 71 -7.24 2.30 -5.43
N ALA A 72 -6.36 1.41 -5.88
CA ALA A 72 -5.80 1.46 -7.23
C ALA A 72 -6.85 1.30 -8.35
N SER A 73 -8.00 0.70 -8.03
CA SER A 73 -9.12 0.49 -8.94
C SER A 73 -10.15 1.64 -8.94
N ALA A 74 -9.87 2.75 -8.26
CA ALA A 74 -10.75 3.92 -8.29
C ALA A 74 -10.93 4.42 -9.74
N ASN A 75 -12.14 4.84 -10.11
CA ASN A 75 -12.42 5.27 -11.47
C ASN A 75 -11.70 6.58 -11.78
N MET A 76 -11.04 6.62 -12.93
CA MET A 76 -10.34 7.79 -13.43
C MET A 76 -10.80 8.13 -14.85
N ASN A 77 -10.83 9.43 -15.19
CA ASN A 77 -11.03 9.87 -16.56
C ASN A 77 -9.74 9.72 -17.39
N GLU A 78 -9.82 10.00 -18.70
CA GLU A 78 -8.67 9.94 -19.62
C GLU A 78 -7.53 10.91 -19.24
N GLN A 79 -7.84 11.92 -18.42
CA GLN A 79 -6.87 12.91 -17.93
C GLN A 79 -6.24 12.49 -16.59
N GLY A 80 -6.60 11.32 -16.04
CA GLY A 80 -6.07 10.80 -14.77
C GLY A 80 -6.67 11.44 -13.52
N GLN A 81 -7.87 12.03 -13.63
CA GLN A 81 -8.59 12.59 -12.49
C GLN A 81 -9.59 11.59 -11.95
N LEU A 82 -9.74 11.56 -10.62
CA LEU A 82 -10.78 10.78 -9.95
C LEU A 82 -12.15 11.35 -10.30
N VAL A 83 -13.06 10.51 -10.79
CA VAL A 83 -14.40 10.94 -11.28
C VAL A 83 -15.53 10.72 -10.28
N ASP A 84 -15.34 9.80 -9.33
CA ASP A 84 -16.37 9.45 -8.36
C ASP A 84 -16.43 10.51 -7.25
N GLU A 85 -17.63 10.88 -6.83
CA GLU A 85 -17.83 11.79 -5.70
C GLU A 85 -17.36 11.18 -4.37
N LEU A 86 -17.44 9.85 -4.26
CA LEU A 86 -16.99 9.07 -3.10
C LEU A 86 -16.11 7.92 -3.58
N VAL A 87 -14.91 7.84 -3.03
CA VAL A 87 -13.93 6.80 -3.34
C VAL A 87 -13.69 5.95 -2.09
N ALA A 88 -13.60 4.64 -2.25
CA ALA A 88 -13.22 3.75 -1.15
C ALA A 88 -11.76 4.00 -0.75
N VAL A 89 -11.57 4.28 0.54
CA VAL A 89 -10.27 4.61 1.12
C VAL A 89 -9.98 3.73 2.33
N ARG A 90 -8.71 3.69 2.73
CA ARG A 90 -8.23 3.13 4.00
C ARG A 90 -7.38 4.15 4.73
#